data_AF-A0A645JMH8-F1
#
_entry.id   AF-A0A645JMH8-F1
#
_cell.length_a   1.000
_cell.length_b   1.000
_cell.length_c   1.000
_cell.angle_alpha   90.00
_cell.angle_beta   90.00
_cell.angle_gamma   90.00
#
_symmetry.space_group_name_H-M   'P 1'
#
loop_
_entity.id
_entity.type
_entity.pdbx_description
1 polymer ?
#
loop_
_entity_poly.entity_id
_entity_poly.type
_entity_poly.pdbx_seq_one_letter_code
_entity_poly.pdbx_strand_id
1 'polypeptide(L)' 'MVRLFMNIGRLQQIRPQDIVRWIADESGIPGNIIGMINIYDKFTFVEVPEEYANRVLSCMHQNFIKGRKVNVEPAKAR' A
#
# COMPACT_ATOMS: atom_id res chain seq x y z
N MET A 1 10.15 10.22 1.86
CA MET A 1 9.27 9.19 1.28
C MET A 1 9.56 7.88 1.97
N VAL A 2 8.54 7.16 2.42
CA VAL A 2 8.66 5.84 3.04
C VAL A 2 8.11 4.82 2.08
N ARG A 3 8.87 3.75 1.87
CA ARG A 3 8.42 2.61 1.08
C ARG A 3 7.68 1.64 1.98
N LEU A 4 6.47 1.28 1.59
CA LEU A 4 5.65 0.29 2.27
C LEU A 4 5.62 -0.98 1.43
N PHE A 5 5.76 -2.12 2.09
CA PHE A 5 5.58 -3.45 1.55
C PHE A 5 4.14 -3.90 1.81
N MET A 6 3.52 -4.49 0.80
CA MET A 6 2.22 -5.14 0.91
C MET A 6 2.32 -6.56 0.36
N ASN A 7 1.79 -7.56 1.07
CA ASN A 7 1.84 -8.98 0.63
C ASN A 7 0.85 -9.34 -0.50
N ILE A 8 0.48 -8.36 -1.31
CA ILE A 8 -0.45 -8.49 -2.42
C ILE A 8 0.24 -8.10 -3.71
N GLY A 9 -0.05 -8.78 -4.81
CA GLY A 9 0.59 -8.55 -6.09
C GLY A 9 -0.33 -8.86 -7.26
N ARG A 10 0.30 -9.12 -8.39
CA ARG A 10 -0.37 -9.38 -9.67
C ARG A 10 -1.20 -10.66 -9.65
N LEU A 11 -0.81 -11.67 -8.86
CA LEU A 11 -1.57 -12.91 -8.70
C LEU A 11 -2.97 -12.67 -8.10
N GLN A 12 -3.14 -11.57 -7.37
CA GLN A 12 -4.41 -11.14 -6.80
C GLN A 12 -5.19 -10.20 -7.73
N GLN A 13 -4.77 -10.08 -9.00
CA GLN A 13 -5.35 -9.17 -9.99
C GLN A 13 -5.45 -7.74 -9.47
N ILE A 14 -4.39 -7.27 -8.82
CA ILE A 14 -4.30 -5.91 -8.32
C ILE A 14 -3.62 -5.05 -9.36
N ARG A 15 -4.25 -3.90 -9.65
CA ARG A 15 -3.71 -2.87 -10.52
C ARG A 15 -3.23 -1.69 -9.68
N PRO A 16 -2.32 -0.85 -10.21
CA PRO A 16 -1.85 0.33 -9.50
C PRO A 16 -3.00 1.26 -9.08
N GLN A 17 -4.00 1.42 -9.95
CA GLN A 17 -5.20 2.21 -9.68
C GLN A 17 -5.99 1.69 -8.46
N ASP A 18 -6.06 0.37 -8.30
CA ASP A 18 -6.77 -0.25 -7.17
C ASP A 18 -6.02 0.04 -5.85
N ILE A 19 -4.69 0.04 -5.88
CA ILE A 19 -3.84 0.38 -4.72
C ILE A 19 -3.97 1.86 -4.38
N VAL A 20 -3.88 2.74 -5.37
CA VAL A 20 -4.02 4.19 -5.19
C VAL A 20 -5.37 4.51 -4.54
N ARG A 21 -6.45 3.94 -5.10
CA ARG A 21 -7.80 4.13 -4.58
C ARG A 21 -7.94 3.59 -3.16
N TRP A 22 -7.40 2.40 -2.90
CA TRP A 22 -7.52 1.78 -1.59
C TRP A 22 -6.73 2.53 -0.52
N ILE A 23 -5.50 2.97 -0.81
CA ILE A 23 -4.74 3.84 0.09
C ILE A 23 -5.54 5.12 0.32
N ALA A 24 -6.07 5.75 -0.74
CA ALA A 24 -6.83 6.99 -0.60
C ALA A 24 -8.08 6.83 0.28
N ASP A 25 -8.85 5.77 0.06
CA ASP A 25 -10.08 5.47 0.81
C ASP A 25 -9.78 5.13 2.28
N GLU A 26 -8.76 4.32 2.57
CA GLU A 26 -8.46 3.85 3.93
C GLU A 26 -7.69 4.86 4.79
N SER A 27 -6.74 5.57 4.18
CA SER A 27 -5.88 6.51 4.91
C SER A 27 -6.34 7.97 4.80
N GLY A 28 -7.28 8.26 3.89
CA GLY A 28 -7.78 9.61 3.61
C GLY A 28 -6.78 10.49 2.86
N ILE A 29 -5.81 9.87 2.19
CA ILE A 29 -4.71 10.55 1.49
C ILE A 29 -5.08 10.74 0.02
N PRO A 30 -4.85 11.91 -0.59
CA PRO A 30 -5.06 12.06 -2.02
C PRO A 30 -4.08 11.17 -2.81
N GLY A 31 -4.58 10.43 -3.80
CA GLY A 31 -3.77 9.52 -4.61
C GLY A 31 -2.63 10.18 -5.40
N ASN A 32 -2.62 11.51 -5.49
CA ASN A 32 -1.60 12.29 -6.20
C ASN A 32 -0.25 12.38 -5.46
N ILE A 33 -0.24 12.20 -4.13
CA ILE A 33 1.01 12.23 -3.34
C ILE A 33 1.62 10.84 -3.19
N ILE A 34 0.90 9.80 -3.63
CA ILE A 34 1.44 8.45 -3.71
C ILE A 34 2.53 8.46 -4.78
N GLY A 35 3.73 8.05 -4.37
CA GLY A 35 4.91 8.03 -5.22
C GLY A 35 4.94 6.78 -6.11
N MET A 36 6.11 6.14 -6.19
CA MET A 36 6.29 4.98 -7.04
C MET A 36 5.51 3.77 -6.51
N ILE A 37 4.84 3.06 -7.41
CA ILE A 37 4.15 1.80 -7.11
C ILE A 37 4.81 0.68 -7.94
N ASN A 38 5.43 -0.29 -7.28
CA ASN A 38 6.00 -1.46 -7.91
C ASN A 38 5.20 -2.70 -7.54
N ILE A 39 4.43 -3.23 -8.49
CA ILE A 39 3.65 -4.46 -8.31
C ILE A 39 4.47 -5.64 -8.81
N TYR A 40 4.69 -6.62 -7.93
CA TYR A 40 5.30 -7.92 -8.25
C TYR A 40 4.22 -9.00 -8.24
N ASP A 41 4.60 -10.24 -8.56
CA ASP A 41 3.62 -11.33 -8.65
C ASP A 41 2.96 -11.63 -7.31
N LYS A 42 3.74 -11.66 -6.22
CA LYS A 42 3.28 -12.01 -4.87
C LYS A 42 3.10 -10.84 -3.92
N PHE A 43 3.73 -9.70 -4.20
CA PHE A 43 3.78 -8.55 -3.29
C PHE A 43 3.87 -7.24 -4.08
N THR A 44 3.70 -6.12 -3.39
CA THR A 44 3.72 -4.78 -3.97
C THR A 44 4.48 -3.86 -3.05
N PHE A 45 5.26 -2.95 -3.64
CA PHE A 45 5.81 -1.81 -2.93
C PHE A 45 5.10 -0.53 -3.36
N VAL A 46 4.84 0.33 -2.39
CA VAL A 46 4.28 1.66 -2.62
C VAL A 46 5.06 2.69 -1.83
N GLU A 47 5.41 3.80 -2.45
CA GLU A 47 6.00 4.93 -1.76
C GLU A 47 4.92 5.93 -1.35
N VAL A 48 4.95 6.31 -0.08
CA VAL A 48 4.08 7.35 0.48
C VAL A 48 4.92 8.39 1.22
N PRO A 49 4.45 9.64 1.35
CA PRO A 49 5.16 10.63 2.14
C PRO A 49 5.22 10.21 3.61
N GLU A 50 6.33 10.54 4.28
CA GLU A 50 6.60 10.09 5.65
C GLU A 50 5.57 10.60 6.66
N GLU A 51 5.07 11.82 6.44
CA GLU A 51 4.00 12.43 7.23
C GLU A 51 2.73 11.55 7.27
N TYR A 52 2.49 10.76 6.22
CA TYR A 52 1.35 9.87 6.13
C TYR A 52 1.69 8.40 6.36
N ALA A 53 2.97 8.01 6.32
CA ALA A 53 3.40 6.62 6.44
C ALA A 53 2.88 5.96 7.73
N ASN A 54 2.96 6.67 8.86
CA ASN A 54 2.45 6.19 10.15
C ASN A 54 0.92 6.00 10.14
N ARG A 55 0.20 6.88 9.43
CA ARG A 55 -1.25 6.80 9.28
C ARG A 55 -1.64 5.59 8.42
N VAL A 56 -0.99 5.41 7.27
CA VAL A 56 -1.20 4.24 6.39
C VAL A 56 -0.91 2.94 7.15
N LEU A 57 0.21 2.87 7.88
CA LEU A 57 0.56 1.69 8.69
C LEU A 57 -0.48 1.39 9.77
N SER A 58 -1.02 2.42 10.43
CA SER A 58 -2.04 2.27 11.47
C SER A 58 -3.39 1.81 10.89
N CYS A 59 -3.80 2.36 9.75
CA CYS A 59 -5.05 1.98 9.08
C CYS A 59 -4.97 0.58 8.45
N MET A 60 -3.82 0.19 7.92
CA MET A 60 -3.70 -1.05 7.13
C MET A 60 -3.46 -2.32 7.95
N HIS A 61 -3.16 -2.22 9.25
CA HIS A 61 -2.90 -3.40 10.09
C HIS A 61 -4.15 -4.30 10.32
N GLN A 62 -5.35 -3.80 10.01
CA GLN A 62 -6.61 -4.51 10.24
C GLN A 62 -7.47 -4.70 8.98
N ASN A 63 -6.98 -4.34 7.80
CA ASN A 63 -7.83 -4.26 6.62
C ASN A 63 -7.73 -5.44 5.65
N PHE A 64 -8.83 -5.64 4.93
CA PHE A 64 -8.99 -6.68 3.92
C PHE A 64 -9.08 -6.02 2.54
N ILE A 65 -8.22 -6.39 1.60
CA ILE A 65 -8.43 -6.06 0.17
C ILE A 65 -9.16 -7.22 -0.48
N LYS A 66 -10.31 -6.93 -1.09
CA LYS A 66 -11.07 -7.93 -1.85
C LYS A 66 -11.30 -9.23 -1.06
N GLY A 67 -11.58 -9.12 0.25
CA GLY A 67 -11.82 -10.25 1.15
C GLY A 67 -10.57 -11.03 1.57
N ARG A 68 -9.36 -10.55 1.27
CA ARG A 68 -8.08 -11.15 1.70
C ARG A 68 -7.38 -10.23 2.68
N LYS A 69 -6.87 -10.80 3.77
CA LYS A 69 -6.07 -10.07 4.75
C LYS A 69 -4.80 -9.57 4.07
N VAL A 70 -4.59 -8.25 4.12
CA VAL A 70 -3.39 -7.61 3.59
C VAL A 70 -2.51 -7.23 4.76
N ASN A 71 -1.26 -7.69 4.71
CA ASN A 71 -0.25 -7.22 5.65
C ASN A 71 0.54 -6.11 5.00
N VAL A 72 0.64 -4.99 5.71
CA VAL A 72 1.42 -3.83 5.30
C VAL A 72 2.50 -3.57 6.32
N GLU A 73 3.73 -3.49 5.84
CA GLU A 73 4.92 -3.32 6.66
C GLU A 73 5.80 -2.22 6.06
N PRO A 74 6.51 -1.43 6.88
CA PRO A 74 7.52 -0.54 6.35
C PRO A 74 8.60 -1.39 5.68
N ALA A 75 8.86 -1.12 4.40
CA ALA A 75 9.91 -1.78 3.66
C ALA A 75 11.26 -1.31 4.25
N LYS A 76 11.85 -2.12 5.11
CA LYS A 76 13.21 -1.88 5.59
C LYS A 76 14.16 -1.96 4.39
N ALA A 77 14.67 -0.81 3.96
CA ALA A 77 15.94 -0.77 3.25
C ALA A 77 17.00 -1.30 4.23
N ARG A 78 17.65 -2.39 3.85
CA ARG A 78 18.72 -2.99 4.63
C ARG A 78 19.95 -2.08 4.63
#